data_AF-A0AAW8ATR8-F1
#
_entry.id   AF-A0AAW8ATR8-F1
#
_cell.length_a   1.000
_cell.length_b   1.000
_cell.length_c   1.000
_cell.angle_alpha   90.00
_cell.angle_beta   90.00
_cell.angle_gamma   90.00
#
_symmetry.space_group_name_H-M   'P 1'
#
loop_
_entity.id
_entity.type
_entity.pdbx_description
1 polymer ?
#
loop_
_entity_poly.entity_id
_entity_poly.type
_entity_poly.pdbx_seq_one_letter_code
_entity_poly.pdbx_strand_id
1 'polypeptide(L)' 'ELVIDRDKVAAMGLSLASVGGDVSAMLGGAYVNRFNIDGRSYKVIPQVQRVDRLTPEQLGNIHVTGPNGELVPLSSM' A
#
# COMPACT_ATOMS: atom_id res chain seq x y z
N GLU A 1 5.78 3.70 14.88
CA GLU A 1 6.61 2.66 14.22
C GLU A 1 5.67 1.53 13.81
N LEU A 2 5.80 1.00 12.59
CA LEU A 2 4.98 -0.13 12.12
C LEU A 2 5.77 -1.42 12.36
N VAL A 3 5.27 -2.28 13.25
CA VAL A 3 5.85 -3.60 13.53
C VAL A 3 4.95 -4.65 12.90
N ILE A 4 5.51 -5.45 11.99
CA ILE A 4 4.78 -6.51 11.29
C ILE A 4 5.21 -7.87 11.85
N ASP A 5 4.24 -8.70 12.23
CA ASP A 5 4.49 -10.07 12.66
C ASP A 5 4.71 -10.97 11.43
N ARG A 6 5.95 -11.44 11.29
CA ARG A 6 6.36 -12.25 10.14
C ARG A 6 5.68 -13.62 10.12
N ASP A 7 5.47 -14.21 11.29
CA ASP A 7 4.87 -15.53 11.43
C ASP A 7 3.37 -15.46 11.09
N LYS A 8 2.72 -14.38 11.53
CA LYS A 8 1.32 -14.11 11.19
C LYS A 8 1.12 -13.85 9.70
N VAL A 9 1.97 -13.03 9.09
CA VAL A 9 1.97 -12.78 7.64
C VAL A 9 2.13 -14.09 6.86
N ALA A 10 3.08 -14.94 7.26
CA ALA A 10 3.27 -16.25 6.63
C ALA A 10 2.05 -17.17 6.81
N ALA A 11 1.45 -17.19 8.00
CA ALA A 11 0.24 -17.97 8.29
C ALA A 11 -0.98 -17.53 7.45
N MET A 12 -1.03 -16.25 7.08
CA MET A 12 -2.04 -15.70 6.16
C MET A 12 -1.70 -15.93 4.67
N GLY A 13 -0.64 -16.67 4.35
CA GLY A 13 -0.21 -16.93 2.97
C GLY A 13 0.38 -15.72 2.26
N LEU A 14 0.74 -14.67 2.99
CA LEU A 14 1.29 -13.43 2.47
C LEU A 14 2.82 -13.48 2.44
N SER A 15 3.43 -12.68 1.55
CA SER A 15 4.87 -12.41 1.60
C SER A 15 5.15 -11.00 2.10
N LEU A 16 6.14 -10.85 2.98
CA LEU A 16 6.58 -9.53 3.45
C LEU A 16 7.02 -8.61 2.31
N ALA A 17 7.53 -9.18 1.20
CA ALA A 17 7.88 -8.42 0.00
C ALA A 17 6.64 -7.79 -0.66
N SER A 18 5.55 -8.55 -0.79
CA SER A 18 4.27 -8.04 -1.31
C SER A 18 3.68 -6.97 -0.39
N VAL A 19 3.64 -7.26 0.92
CA VAL A 19 3.13 -6.31 1.92
C VAL A 19 3.94 -5.00 1.90
N GLY A 20 5.27 -5.09 1.88
CA GLY A 20 6.15 -3.92 1.80
C GLY A 20 5.98 -3.13 0.50
N GLY A 21 5.75 -3.83 -0.61
CA GLY A 21 5.46 -3.20 -1.92
C GLY A 21 4.17 -2.39 -1.90
N ASP A 22 3.08 -2.99 -1.42
CA ASP A 22 1.77 -2.34 -1.32
C ASP A 22 1.84 -1.10 -0.42
N VAL A 23 2.43 -1.24 0.78
CA VAL A 23 2.59 -0.14 1.74
C VAL A 23 3.44 1.00 1.15
N SER A 24 4.54 0.66 0.49
CA SER A 24 5.43 1.64 -0.13
C SER A 24 4.73 2.43 -1.24
N ALA A 25 3.97 1.74 -2.11
CA ALA A 25 3.21 2.37 -3.18
C ALA A 25 2.12 3.31 -2.63
N MET A 26 1.41 2.89 -1.59
CA MET A 26 0.31 3.64 -0.98
C MET A 26 0.78 4.88 -0.22
N LEU A 27 1.91 4.80 0.48
CA LEU A 27 2.45 5.89 1.30
C LEU A 27 3.43 6.79 0.56
N GLY A 28 4.32 6.21 -0.24
CA GLY A 28 5.36 6.91 -0.99
C GLY A 28 4.90 7.41 -2.36
N GLY A 29 3.82 6.85 -2.88
CA GLY A 29 3.35 7.08 -4.24
C GLY A 29 4.12 6.21 -5.24
N ALA A 30 3.40 5.54 -6.14
CA ALA A 30 3.99 4.69 -7.17
C ALA A 30 3.84 5.31 -8.56
N TYR A 31 4.90 5.33 -9.37
CA TYR A 31 4.73 5.69 -10.78
C TYR A 31 3.96 4.57 -11.50
N VAL A 32 2.84 4.90 -12.15
CA VAL A 32 2.07 3.93 -12.95
C VAL A 32 2.27 4.17 -14.44
N ASN A 33 1.96 5.38 -14.90
CA ASN A 33 2.06 5.74 -16.31
C ASN A 33 2.16 7.26 -16.50
N ARG A 34 2.05 7.69 -17.76
CA ARG A 34 1.90 9.09 -18.14
C ARG A 34 0.59 9.30 -18.87
N PHE A 35 0.00 10.47 -18.68
CA PHE A 35 -1.16 10.92 -19.44
C PHE A 35 -0.85 12.26 -20.13
N ASN A 36 -1.58 12.58 -21.19
CA ASN A 36 -1.40 13.80 -21.97
C ASN A 36 -2.53 14.79 -21.66
N ILE A 37 -2.17 16.05 -21.37
CA ILE A 37 -3.09 17.20 -21.40
C ILE A 37 -2.43 18.26 -22.28
N ASP A 38 -3.15 18.73 -23.31
CA ASP A 38 -2.70 19.81 -24.21
C ASP A 38 -1.29 19.60 -24.79
N GLY A 39 -0.98 18.36 -25.20
CA GLY A 39 0.32 17.99 -25.75
C GLY A 39 1.42 17.78 -24.71
N ARG A 40 1.16 18.05 -23.43
CA ARG A 40 2.13 17.88 -22.33
C ARG A 40 1.92 16.55 -21.61
N SER A 41 3.02 15.86 -21.34
CA SER A 41 3.01 14.57 -20.66
C SER A 41 3.22 14.71 -19.15
N TYR A 42 2.24 14.27 -18.37
CA TYR A 42 2.23 14.30 -16.91
C TYR A 42 2.32 12.88 -16.34
N LYS A 43 3.00 12.71 -15.20
CA LYS A 43 3.05 11.43 -14.49
C LYS A 43 1.75 11.21 -13.71
N VAL A 44 1.25 9.99 -13.72
CA VAL A 44 0.20 9.54 -12.80
C VAL A 44 0.89 8.81 -11.64
N ILE A 45 0.64 9.30 -10.43
CA ILE A 45 1.19 8.76 -9.19
C ILE A 45 0.00 8.58 -8.23
N PRO A 46 -0.56 7.36 -8.07
CA PRO A 46 -1.55 7.10 -7.05
C PRO A 46 -0.88 7.09 -5.69
N GLN A 47 -1.59 7.62 -4.70
CA GLN A 47 -1.16 7.69 -3.32
C GLN A 47 -2.40 7.77 -2.44
N VAL A 48 -2.32 7.21 -1.23
CA VAL A 48 -3.37 7.41 -0.22
C VAL A 48 -3.53 8.90 0.06
N GLN A 49 -4.79 9.34 0.21
CA GLN A 49 -5.09 10.73 0.49
C GLN A 49 -4.31 11.18 1.72
N ARG A 50 -3.76 12.41 1.66
CA ARG A 50 -2.85 12.89 2.71
C ARG A 50 -3.46 12.79 4.11
N VAL A 51 -4.76 13.11 4.24
CA VAL A 51 -5.49 13.08 5.51
C VAL A 51 -5.57 11.69 6.14
N ASP A 52 -5.43 10.63 5.34
CA ASP A 52 -5.52 9.23 5.77
C ASP A 52 -4.15 8.59 6.00
N ARG A 53 -3.06 9.37 5.99
CA ARG A 53 -1.67 8.89 6.18
C ARG A 53 -0.78 9.85 6.96
N LEU A 54 -1.36 10.64 7.85
CA LEU A 54 -0.66 11.57 8.72
C LEU A 54 -0.08 10.90 9.96
N THR A 55 -0.72 9.84 10.46
CA THR A 55 -0.33 9.19 11.71
C THR A 55 -0.13 7.68 11.54
N PRO A 56 0.69 7.04 12.40
CA PRO A 56 0.91 5.59 12.36
C PRO A 56 -0.38 4.78 12.54
N GLU A 57 -1.35 5.27 13.32
CA GLU A 57 -2.61 4.56 13.58
C GLU A 57 -3.45 4.42 12.30
N GLN A 58 -3.35 5.41 11.40
CA GLN A 58 -4.05 5.39 10.12
C GLN A 58 -3.51 4.33 9.16
N LEU A 59 -2.29 3.83 9.38
CA LEU A 59 -1.77 2.69 8.65
C LEU A 59 -2.62 1.44 8.86
N GLY A 60 -3.30 1.31 10.01
CA GLY A 60 -4.21 0.20 10.28
C GLY A 60 -5.41 0.14 9.31
N ASN A 61 -5.78 1.26 8.69
CA ASN A 61 -6.87 1.34 7.70
C ASN A 61 -6.42 0.92 6.30
N ILE A 62 -5.12 0.76 6.08
CA ILE A 62 -4.56 0.32 4.80
C ILE A 62 -4.76 -1.19 4.69
N HIS A 63 -5.24 -1.60 3.53
CA HIS A 63 -5.39 -3.00 3.18
C HIS A 63 -4.33 -3.38 2.16
N VAL A 64 -3.79 -4.58 2.29
CA VAL A 64 -2.85 -5.17 1.34
C VAL A 64 -3.49 -6.38 0.67
N THR A 65 -2.99 -6.72 -0.51
CA THR A 65 -3.55 -7.81 -1.31
C THR A 65 -3.04 -9.15 -0.79
N GLY A 66 -3.95 -10.00 -0.35
CA GLY A 66 -3.72 -11.35 0.12
C GLY A 66 -3.98 -12.45 -0.90
N PRO A 67 -3.82 -13.71 -0.49
CA PRO A 67 -4.12 -14.86 -1.33
C PRO A 67 -5.53 -14.75 -1.93
N ASN A 68 -5.69 -15.20 -3.16
CA ASN A 68 -6.96 -15.15 -3.89
C ASN A 68 -7.54 -13.74 -4.10
N GLY A 69 -6.73 -12.68 -3.91
CA GLY A 69 -7.15 -11.28 -4.09
C GLY A 69 -7.95 -10.72 -2.91
N GLU A 70 -7.97 -11.41 -1.77
CA GLU A 70 -8.61 -10.92 -0.56
C GLU A 70 -7.85 -9.73 0.02
N LEU A 71 -8.56 -8.71 0.50
CA LEU A 71 -7.95 -7.56 1.13
C LEU A 71 -7.78 -7.82 2.63
N VAL A 72 -6.55 -7.72 3.11
CA VAL A 72 -6.21 -7.94 4.52
C VAL A 72 -5.75 -6.62 5.13
N PRO A 73 -6.35 -6.14 6.23
CA PRO A 73 -5.95 -4.89 6.86
C PRO A 73 -4.58 -5.03 7.53
N LEU A 74 -3.73 -4.00 7.44
CA LEU A 74 -2.43 -4.00 8.12
C LEU A 74 -2.57 -4.13 9.64
N SER A 75 -3.68 -3.69 10.23
CA SER A 75 -3.95 -3.84 11.66
C SER A 75 -4.13 -5.28 12.12
N SER A 76 -4.45 -6.21 11.19
CA SER A 76 -4.57 -7.64 11.51
C SER A 76 -3.27 -8.41 11.31
N MET A 77 -2.16 -7.75 10.93
CA MET A 77 -0.85 -8.38 10.77
C MET A 77 -0.01 -8.30 12.04
#